data_AF-A0A954X5H2-F1
#
_entry.id   AF-A0A954X5H2-F1
#
_cell.length_a   1.000
_cell.length_b   1.000
_cell.length_c   1.000
_cell.angle_alpha   90.00
_cell.angle_beta   90.00
_cell.angle_gamma   90.00
#
_symmetry.space_group_name_H-M   'P 1'
#
loop_
_entity.id
_entity.type
_entity.pdbx_description
1 polymer ?
#
loop_
_entity_poly.entity_id
_entity_poly.type
_entity_poly.pdbx_seq_one_letter_code
_entity_poly.pdbx_strand_id
1 'polypeptide(L)'
;GGRRETNHRSVTAWLKRIERGDSPVADSETLTPEQRARELLVFGLRRLEGLPLAWFRERTGFDAASLGGRALARYLNASLLEIAADQLRLTRSGLVVSDSLWPELLVP
;
A
#
# COMPACT_ATOMS: atom_id res chain seq x y z
N GLY A 1 -2.56 -22.63 1.17
CA GLY A 1 -1.14 -22.78 1.58
C GLY A 1 -0.57 -21.41 1.91
N GLY A 2 0.06 -21.27 3.08
CA GLY A 2 0.42 -20.00 3.72
C GLY A 2 1.43 -19.11 2.97
N ARG A 3 0.93 -18.26 2.08
CA ARG A 3 1.72 -17.24 1.34
C ARG A 3 1.51 -15.80 1.81
N ARG A 4 0.61 -15.55 2.76
CA ARG A 4 0.30 -14.19 3.23
C ARG A 4 1.22 -13.70 4.35
N GLU A 5 1.62 -14.57 5.27
CA GLU A 5 2.58 -14.20 6.32
C GLU A 5 3.97 -13.90 5.77
N THR A 6 4.46 -14.73 4.83
CA THR A 6 5.78 -14.52 4.21
C THR A 6 5.80 -13.21 3.43
N ASN A 7 4.78 -12.92 2.60
CA ASN A 7 4.69 -11.66 1.88
C ASN A 7 4.65 -10.44 2.81
N HIS A 8 3.82 -10.47 3.87
CA HIS A 8 3.74 -9.35 4.82
C HIS A 8 5.05 -9.13 5.58
N ARG A 9 5.74 -10.20 6.01
CA ARG A 9 7.07 -10.09 6.65
C ARG A 9 8.12 -9.58 5.68
N SER A 10 8.10 -10.06 4.43
CA SER A 10 8.97 -9.59 3.34
C SER A 10 8.80 -8.09 3.09
N VAL A 11 7.56 -7.62 2.92
CA VAL A 11 7.25 -6.20 2.70
C VAL A 11 7.65 -5.35 3.88
N THR A 12 7.41 -5.81 5.12
CA THR A 12 7.80 -5.08 6.33
C THR A 12 9.34 -5.02 6.48
N ALA A 13 10.04 -6.13 6.21
CA ALA A 13 11.50 -6.17 6.25
C ALA A 13 12.12 -5.33 5.14
N TRP A 14 11.54 -5.36 3.94
CA TRP A 14 11.88 -4.52 2.80
C TRP A 14 11.72 -3.04 3.15
N LEU A 15 10.57 -2.65 3.72
CA LEU A 15 10.29 -1.29 4.19
C LEU A 15 11.33 -0.82 5.21
N LYS A 16 11.60 -1.63 6.23
CA LYS A 16 12.61 -1.31 7.25
C LYS A 16 14.01 -1.16 6.65
N ARG A 17 14.36 -1.94 5.63
CA ARG A 17 15.64 -1.82 4.91
C ARG A 17 15.68 -0.54 4.08
N ILE A 18 14.61 -0.21 3.37
CA ILE A 18 14.45 1.03 2.60
C ILE A 18 14.48 2.28 3.50
N GLU A 19 13.88 2.23 4.70
CA GLU A 19 13.96 3.28 5.72
C GLU A 19 15.39 3.46 6.25
N ARG A 20 16.18 2.38 6.28
CA ARG A 20 17.58 2.39 6.75
C ARG A 20 18.60 2.69 5.66
N GLY A 21 18.18 2.83 4.39
CA GLY A 21 19.08 3.03 3.24
C GLY A 21 19.76 1.75 2.74
N ASP A 22 19.35 0.58 3.21
CA ASP A 22 19.91 -0.72 2.81
C ASP A 22 19.30 -1.20 1.48
N SER A 23 20.12 -1.80 0.62
CA SER A 23 19.68 -2.34 -0.67
C SER A 23 18.86 -3.64 -0.52
N PRO A 24 17.59 -3.68 -0.96
CA PRO A 24 16.71 -4.82 -0.68
C PRO A 24 16.64 -5.80 -1.87
N VAL A 25 17.80 -6.33 -2.28
CA VAL A 25 17.96 -7.14 -3.50
C VAL A 25 17.23 -8.50 -3.43
N ALA A 26 17.28 -9.21 -2.30
CA ALA A 26 16.73 -10.57 -2.21
C ALA A 26 15.20 -10.65 -2.37
N ASP A 27 14.47 -9.63 -1.92
CA ASP A 27 13.01 -9.59 -2.07
C ASP A 27 12.62 -9.20 -3.52
N SER A 28 13.57 -8.64 -4.29
CA SER A 28 13.33 -8.08 -5.64
C SER A 28 13.24 -9.10 -6.73
N GLU A 29 13.79 -10.29 -6.51
CA GLU A 29 13.73 -11.38 -7.47
C GLU A 29 12.34 -12.06 -7.51
N THR A 30 11.47 -11.84 -6.51
CA THR A 30 10.18 -12.55 -6.38
C THR A 30 8.95 -11.69 -6.73
N LEU A 31 9.01 -10.37 -6.53
CA LEU A 31 7.88 -9.46 -6.77
C LEU A 31 8.27 -8.39 -7.78
N THR A 32 7.40 -8.15 -8.76
CA THR A 32 7.57 -7.04 -9.71
C THR A 32 7.51 -5.68 -8.98
N PRO A 33 8.09 -4.61 -9.56
CA PRO A 33 8.00 -3.27 -8.99
C PRO A 33 6.56 -2.83 -8.68
N GLU A 34 5.62 -3.17 -9.55
CA GLU A 34 4.20 -2.86 -9.36
C GLU A 34 3.59 -3.65 -8.18
N GLN A 35 3.85 -4.96 -8.10
CA GLN A 35 3.36 -5.78 -6.98
C GLN A 35 3.87 -5.25 -5.62
N ARG A 36 5.12 -4.80 -5.57
CA ARG A 36 5.71 -4.17 -4.38
C ARG A 36 5.01 -2.86 -4.03
N ALA A 37 4.75 -2.03 -5.03
CA ALA A 37 4.04 -0.77 -4.83
C ALA A 37 2.62 -1.01 -4.30
N ARG A 38 1.92 -2.05 -4.79
CA ARG A 38 0.57 -2.43 -4.33
C ARG A 38 0.57 -2.92 -2.88
N GLU A 39 1.53 -3.76 -2.53
CA GLU A 39 1.72 -4.22 -1.14
C GLU A 39 2.03 -3.03 -0.21
N LEU A 40 2.89 -2.10 -0.65
CA LEU A 40 3.20 -0.89 0.11
C LEU A 40 1.98 0.02 0.28
N LEU A 41 1.16 0.16 -0.76
CA LEU A 41 -0.08 0.91 -0.71
C LEU A 41 -1.01 0.36 0.39
N VAL A 42 -1.27 -0.96 0.37
CA VAL A 42 -2.11 -1.62 1.37
C VAL A 42 -1.51 -1.50 2.77
N PHE A 43 -0.20 -1.72 2.92
CA PHE A 43 0.47 -1.59 4.20
C PHE A 43 0.38 -0.16 4.75
N GLY A 44 0.59 0.85 3.90
CA GLY A 44 0.47 2.25 4.27
C GLY A 44 -0.94 2.61 4.72
N LEU A 45 -1.97 2.12 4.01
CA LEU A 45 -3.38 2.34 4.33
C LEU A 45 -3.84 1.67 5.63
N ARG A 46 -3.16 0.62 6.09
CA ARG A 46 -3.44 -0.03 7.38
C ARG A 46 -2.95 0.78 8.58
N ARG A 47 -2.08 1.77 8.37
CA ARG A 47 -1.65 2.69 9.42
C ARG A 47 -2.73 3.76 9.63
N LEU A 48 -2.98 4.14 10.89
CA LEU A 48 -4.01 5.13 11.21
C LEU A 48 -3.68 6.50 10.62
N GLU A 49 -2.39 6.83 10.54
CA GLU A 49 -1.89 8.05 9.92
C GLU A 49 -2.15 8.07 8.41
N GLY A 50 -2.10 6.89 7.78
CA GLY A 50 -2.23 6.70 6.34
C GLY A 50 -0.89 6.63 5.60
N LEU A 51 -0.99 6.86 4.29
CA LEU A 51 0.11 6.84 3.35
C LEU A 51 0.36 8.24 2.79
N PRO A 52 1.51 8.86 3.09
CA PRO A 52 1.90 10.11 2.44
C PRO A 52 2.13 9.88 0.95
N LEU A 53 1.40 10.61 0.10
CA LEU A 53 1.38 10.39 -1.35
C LEU A 53 2.72 10.73 -2.01
N ALA A 54 3.33 11.86 -1.64
CA ALA A 54 4.65 12.24 -2.13
C ALA A 54 5.71 11.17 -1.80
N TRP A 55 5.75 10.71 -0.54
CA TRP A 55 6.67 9.65 -0.11
C TRP A 55 6.44 8.34 -0.89
N PHE A 56 5.19 7.95 -1.10
CA PHE A 56 4.87 6.74 -1.85
C PHE A 56 5.39 6.82 -3.28
N ARG A 57 5.16 7.96 -3.94
CA ARG A 57 5.60 8.21 -5.31
C ARG A 57 7.12 8.22 -5.42
N GLU A 58 7.82 8.91 -4.50
CA GLU A 58 9.28 8.94 -4.48
C GLU A 58 9.90 7.55 -4.28
N ARG A 59 9.27 6.69 -3.46
CA ARG A 59 9.81 5.38 -3.12
C ARG A 59 9.51 4.29 -4.14
N THR A 60 8.37 4.36 -4.80
CA THR A 60 7.91 3.31 -5.71
C THR A 60 8.02 3.71 -7.17
N GLY A 61 8.02 5.01 -7.48
CA GLY A 61 7.85 5.53 -8.83
C GLY A 61 6.40 5.52 -9.32
N PHE A 62 5.46 4.98 -8.54
CA PHE A 62 4.04 4.89 -8.90
C PHE A 62 3.21 5.95 -8.20
N ASP A 63 2.17 6.42 -8.89
CA ASP A 63 1.12 7.23 -8.29
C ASP A 63 0.05 6.32 -7.66
N ALA A 64 -0.36 6.61 -6.41
CA ALA A 64 -1.28 5.76 -5.67
C ALA A 64 -2.69 5.71 -6.30
N ALA A 65 -3.15 6.82 -6.88
CA ALA A 65 -4.44 6.88 -7.56
C ALA A 65 -4.43 6.03 -8.84
N SER A 66 -3.36 6.11 -9.61
CA SER A 66 -3.16 5.33 -10.82
C SER A 66 -3.04 3.84 -10.51
N LEU A 67 -2.25 3.47 -9.49
CA LEU A 67 -2.03 2.09 -9.08
C LEU A 67 -3.29 1.43 -8.49
N GLY A 68 -4.01 2.14 -7.63
CA GLY A 68 -5.25 1.66 -7.03
C GLY A 68 -6.46 1.73 -7.99
N GLY A 69 -6.35 2.52 -9.06
CA GLY A 69 -7.28 2.57 -10.18
C GLY A 69 -8.75 2.72 -9.75
N ARG A 70 -9.62 1.92 -10.37
CA ARG A 70 -11.07 1.96 -10.12
C ARG A 70 -11.44 1.59 -8.68
N ALA A 71 -10.70 0.68 -8.04
CA ALA A 71 -10.98 0.28 -6.66
C ALA A 71 -10.76 1.46 -5.71
N LEU A 72 -9.61 2.14 -5.83
CA LEU A 72 -9.32 3.31 -5.02
C LEU A 72 -10.33 4.45 -5.25
N ALA A 73 -10.64 4.75 -6.51
CA ALA A 73 -11.62 5.77 -6.86
C ALA A 73 -12.99 5.47 -6.25
N ARG A 74 -13.43 4.20 -6.28
CA ARG A 74 -14.68 3.76 -5.64
C ARG A 74 -14.64 3.94 -4.12
N TYR A 75 -13.52 3.63 -3.47
CA TYR A 75 -13.38 3.78 -2.03
C TYR A 75 -13.34 5.25 -1.58
N LEU A 76 -12.73 6.13 -2.37
CA LEU A 76 -12.78 7.58 -2.16
C LEU A 76 -14.20 8.11 -2.32
N ASN A 77 -14.90 7.73 -3.40
CA ASN A 77 -16.29 8.12 -3.64
C ASN A 77 -17.26 7.60 -2.57
N ALA A 78 -16.99 6.42 -2.01
CA ALA A 78 -17.77 5.84 -0.92
C ALA A 78 -17.36 6.36 0.48
N SER A 79 -16.45 7.33 0.55
CA SER A 79 -15.91 7.87 1.81
C SER A 79 -15.34 6.79 2.74
N LEU A 80 -14.79 5.72 2.18
CA LEU A 80 -14.03 4.68 2.91
C LEU A 80 -12.55 5.05 2.98
N LEU A 81 -12.05 5.73 1.94
CA LEU A 81 -10.77 6.39 1.92
C LEU A 81 -10.97 7.90 1.82
N GLU A 82 -10.00 8.66 2.28
CA GLU A 82 -9.91 10.09 2.07
C GLU A 82 -8.46 10.51 1.80
N ILE A 83 -8.30 11.67 1.15
CA ILE A 83 -7.01 12.35 1.05
C ILE A 83 -7.10 13.59 1.94
N ALA A 84 -6.30 13.62 2.99
CA ALA A 84 -6.23 14.72 3.94
C ALA A 84 -4.77 15.08 4.20
N ALA A 85 -4.42 16.37 4.05
CA ALA A 85 -3.04 16.87 4.22
C ALA A 85 -1.99 16.05 3.45
N ASP A 86 -2.28 15.74 2.17
CA ASP A 86 -1.45 14.92 1.27
C ASP A 86 -1.22 13.46 1.74
N GLN A 87 -2.09 12.99 2.65
CA GLN A 87 -2.09 11.60 3.08
C GLN A 87 -3.36 10.90 2.63
N LEU A 88 -3.19 9.76 1.97
CA LEU A 88 -4.26 8.83 1.67
C LEU A 88 -4.47 7.91 2.87
N ARG A 89 -5.66 7.93 3.46
CA ARG A 89 -5.94 7.16 4.69
C ARG A 89 -7.37 6.62 4.72
N LEU A 90 -7.60 5.65 5.60
CA LEU A 90 -8.95 5.18 5.91
C LEU A 90 -9.73 6.24 6.68
N THR A 91 -11.00 6.39 6.35
CA THR A 91 -11.95 7.11 7.21
C THR A 91 -12.38 6.20 8.37
N ARG A 92 -13.15 6.74 9.31
CA ARG A 92 -13.75 5.93 10.39
C ARG A 92 -14.62 4.78 9.84
N SER A 93 -15.38 5.03 8.79
CA SER A 93 -16.19 3.99 8.13
C SER A 93 -15.33 3.00 7.37
N GLY A 94 -14.25 3.47 6.72
CA GLY A 94 -13.26 2.62 6.07
C GLY A 94 -12.58 1.64 7.01
N LEU A 95 -12.22 2.09 8.22
CA LEU A 95 -11.60 1.25 9.25
C LEU A 95 -12.45 0.02 9.58
N VAL A 96 -13.77 0.19 9.69
CA VAL A 96 -14.73 -0.90 10.03
C VAL A 96 -14.72 -2.02 8.99
N VAL A 97 -14.49 -1.70 7.72
CA VAL A 97 -14.54 -2.65 6.59
C VAL A 97 -13.18 -2.91 5.97
N SER A 98 -12.11 -2.44 6.60
CA SER A 98 -10.78 -2.32 6.00
C SER A 98 -10.24 -3.65 5.43
N ASP A 99 -10.43 -4.76 6.13
CA ASP A 99 -10.02 -6.10 5.67
C ASP A 99 -10.60 -6.52 4.32
N SER A 100 -11.77 -6.00 3.96
CA SER A 100 -12.42 -6.29 2.67
C SER A 100 -11.87 -5.47 1.50
N LEU A 101 -11.16 -4.37 1.76
CA LEU A 101 -10.70 -3.44 0.72
C LEU A 101 -9.41 -3.92 0.03
N TRP A 102 -8.57 -4.67 0.77
CA TRP A 102 -7.22 -5.04 0.35
C TRP A 102 -7.13 -5.92 -0.89
N PRO A 103 -7.97 -6.97 -1.06
CA PRO A 103 -7.85 -7.86 -2.20
C PRO A 103 -7.86 -7.13 -3.54
N GLU A 104 -8.72 -6.13 -3.69
CA GLU A 104 -8.86 -5.36 -4.94
C GLU A 104 -7.68 -4.40 -5.21
N LEU A 105 -6.93 -4.00 -4.19
CA LEU A 105 -5.75 -3.15 -4.36
C LEU A 105 -4.47 -3.95 -4.65
N LEU A 106 -4.46 -5.24 -4.33
CA LEU A 106 -3.31 -6.14 -4.53
C LEU A 106 -3.25 -6.79 -5.92
N VAL A 107 -4.34 -6.75 -6.67
CA VAL A 107 -4.38 -7.26 -8.05
C VAL A 107 -3.93 -6.19 -9.05
N PRO A 108 -3.09 -6.53 -10.06
CA PRO A 108 -2.78 -5.68 -11.20
C PRO A 108 -4.01 -5.11 -11.91
#